data_AF-F0ELP8-F1
#
_entry.id   AF-F0ELP8-F1
#
_cell.length_a   1.000
_cell.length_b   1.000
_cell.length_c   1.000
_cell.angle_alpha   90.00
_cell.angle_beta   90.00
_cell.angle_gamma   90.00
#
_symmetry.space_group_name_H-M   'P 1'
#
loop_
_entity.id
_entity.type
_entity.pdbx_description
1 polymer ?
#
loop_
_entity_poly.entity_id
_entity_poly.type
_entity_poly.pdbx_seq_one_letter_code
_entity_poly.pdbx_strand_id
1 'polypeptide(L)'
;MLWTTAYLWLFPAVQQGKPYTDTATFLLKYVTGDAAPHLWYTIMMLQIQLLMPFFVWLGYKVLTKKKTVWPVLIVATALYVAWYVFYDRQVFEGPHHESWYLLDRFVFSFVIYGIYGEAALIYHETVYRFLYKIRYAFLPVGLALGLLSANHLLHYAGDLSFAHAPYLNTLQSLYSLVLIFAVFMFGSTMIKNNAPQLGTFKWLSTYAYRTYLANVFVFQVLLLCFKDLLLQLPMGIMIIVAYLATASCGFLTSYVLHVLWVTIKGQIKK
;
A
#
# COMPACT_ATOMS: atom_id res chain seq x y z
N MET A 1 10.58 -11.93 -4.07
CA MET A 1 11.67 -12.91 -4.24
C MET A 1 13.03 -12.30 -3.93
N LEU A 2 13.68 -11.55 -4.84
CA LEU A 2 15.03 -11.00 -4.59
C LEU A 2 15.11 -10.14 -3.31
N TRP A 3 14.15 -9.22 -3.13
CA TRP A 3 14.06 -8.41 -1.92
C TRP A 3 13.82 -9.26 -0.67
N THR A 4 12.91 -10.23 -0.73
CA THR A 4 12.64 -11.19 0.34
C THR A 4 13.94 -11.87 0.81
N THR A 5 14.76 -12.36 -0.13
CA THR A 5 16.06 -12.94 0.17
C THR A 5 16.99 -11.93 0.85
N ALA A 6 17.11 -10.71 0.30
CA ALA A 6 17.96 -9.67 0.87
C ALA A 6 17.58 -9.33 2.32
N TYR A 7 16.29 -9.21 2.63
CA TYR A 7 15.84 -8.92 4.01
C TYR A 7 16.11 -10.08 4.97
N LEU A 8 15.84 -11.32 4.56
CA LEU A 8 16.09 -12.50 5.40
C LEU A 8 17.59 -12.64 5.75
N TRP A 9 18.48 -12.32 4.80
CA TRP A 9 19.92 -12.51 5.00
C TRP A 9 20.60 -11.33 5.68
N LEU A 10 20.26 -10.09 5.30
CA LEU A 10 21.02 -8.90 5.70
C LEU A 10 20.41 -8.18 6.90
N PHE A 11 19.10 -8.32 7.13
CA PHE A 11 18.39 -7.58 8.17
C PHE A 11 17.45 -8.48 8.99
N PRO A 12 17.98 -9.40 9.82
CA PRO A 12 17.15 -10.26 10.66
C PRO A 12 16.25 -9.47 11.61
N ALA A 13 16.69 -8.28 12.05
CA ALA A 13 15.94 -7.41 12.95
C ALA A 13 14.67 -6.79 12.35
N VAL A 14 14.50 -6.78 11.01
CA VAL A 14 13.28 -6.25 10.38
C VAL A 14 12.23 -7.33 10.12
N GLN A 15 12.54 -8.60 10.37
CA GLN A 15 11.60 -9.69 10.17
C GLN A 15 10.43 -9.56 11.16
N GLN A 16 9.22 -9.85 10.69
CA GLN A 16 8.05 -9.87 11.56
C GLN A 16 7.99 -11.16 12.38
N GLY A 17 7.54 -11.05 13.63
CA GLY A 17 7.56 -12.15 14.59
C GLY A 17 8.98 -12.56 14.96
N LYS A 18 9.19 -13.86 15.20
CA LYS A 18 10.53 -14.39 15.49
C LYS A 18 11.35 -14.52 14.21
N PRO A 19 12.66 -14.20 14.20
CA PRO A 19 13.55 -14.50 13.09
C PRO A 19 13.50 -16.01 12.74
N TYR A 20 13.75 -16.36 11.47
CA TYR A 20 13.83 -17.78 11.10
C TYR A 20 15.02 -18.45 11.80
N THR A 21 14.85 -19.73 12.13
CA THR A 21 15.85 -20.54 12.83
C THR A 21 16.29 -21.76 12.03
N ASP A 22 15.50 -22.15 11.03
CA ASP A 22 15.70 -23.35 10.21
C ASP A 22 15.20 -23.12 8.78
N THR A 23 15.39 -24.13 7.92
CA THR A 23 15.00 -24.06 6.51
C THR A 23 13.49 -23.94 6.32
N ALA A 24 12.68 -24.55 7.19
CA ALA A 24 11.23 -24.53 7.09
C ALA A 24 10.67 -23.14 7.43
N THR A 25 11.13 -22.55 8.52
CA THR A 25 10.80 -21.18 8.93
C THR A 25 11.32 -20.13 7.94
N PHE A 26 12.48 -20.38 7.31
CA PHE A 26 12.99 -19.55 6.21
C PHE A 26 12.03 -19.55 5.01
N LEU A 27 11.61 -20.73 4.54
CA LEU A 27 10.68 -20.87 3.42
C LEU A 27 9.29 -20.33 3.76
N LEU A 28 8.83 -20.53 5.00
CA LEU A 28 7.55 -20.00 5.47
C LEU A 28 7.53 -18.47 5.36
N LYS A 29 8.57 -17.77 5.84
CA LYS A 29 8.66 -16.30 5.71
C LYS A 29 8.67 -15.82 4.26
N TYR A 30 9.12 -16.66 3.33
CA TYR A 30 9.10 -16.38 1.90
C TYR A 30 7.68 -16.37 1.33
N VAL A 31 6.85 -17.31 1.78
CA VAL A 31 5.46 -17.48 1.34
C VAL A 31 4.53 -16.51 2.07
N THR A 32 4.73 -16.31 3.37
CA THR A 32 3.86 -15.45 4.18
C THR A 32 4.14 -13.97 3.93
N GLY A 33 5.37 -13.61 3.56
CA GLY A 33 5.79 -12.21 3.40
C GLY A 33 6.35 -11.59 4.68
N ASP A 34 6.71 -12.38 5.68
CA ASP A 34 7.23 -11.94 6.99
C ASP A 34 8.69 -11.49 7.00
N ALA A 35 9.37 -11.54 5.85
CA ALA A 35 10.77 -11.13 5.77
C ALA A 35 10.99 -9.64 6.10
N ALA A 36 9.99 -8.78 5.85
CA ALA A 36 10.01 -7.38 6.26
C ALA A 36 8.57 -6.82 6.32
N PRO A 37 8.30 -5.73 7.06
CA PRO A 37 6.94 -5.34 7.42
C PRO A 37 6.05 -4.85 6.29
N HIS A 38 6.63 -4.56 5.11
CA HIS A 38 5.94 -4.10 3.92
C HIS A 38 5.82 -5.20 2.85
N LEU A 39 6.44 -6.36 3.05
CA LEU A 39 6.45 -7.43 2.04
C LEU A 39 5.15 -8.23 1.97
N TRP A 40 4.29 -8.17 2.99
CA TRP A 40 2.93 -8.67 2.93
C TRP A 40 2.16 -8.14 1.71
N TYR A 41 2.42 -6.89 1.29
CA TYR A 41 1.82 -6.30 0.10
C TYR A 41 2.18 -7.04 -1.19
N THR A 42 3.36 -7.68 -1.26
CA THR A 42 3.73 -8.54 -2.40
C THR A 42 2.82 -9.77 -2.47
N ILE A 43 2.51 -10.36 -1.32
CA ILE A 43 1.62 -11.52 -1.20
C ILE A 43 0.18 -11.13 -1.55
N MET A 44 -0.28 -9.96 -1.13
CA MET A 44 -1.57 -9.43 -1.56
C MET A 44 -1.63 -9.22 -3.08
N MET A 45 -0.58 -8.60 -3.66
CA MET A 45 -0.53 -8.31 -5.09
C MET A 45 -0.54 -9.59 -5.93
N LEU A 46 0.14 -10.64 -5.47
CA LEU A 46 0.06 -11.96 -6.10
C LEU A 46 -1.38 -12.49 -6.10
N GLN A 47 -2.08 -12.43 -4.96
CA GLN A 47 -3.47 -12.88 -4.86
C GLN A 47 -4.40 -12.07 -5.76
N ILE A 48 -4.25 -10.74 -5.83
CA ILE A 48 -5.02 -9.90 -6.77
C ILE A 48 -4.74 -10.29 -8.22
N GLN A 49 -3.47 -10.54 -8.58
CA GLN A 49 -3.11 -10.96 -9.94
C GLN A 49 -3.75 -12.31 -10.30
N LEU A 50 -3.79 -13.25 -9.35
CA LEU A 50 -4.47 -14.53 -9.53
C LEU A 50 -5.99 -14.37 -9.68
N LEU A 51 -6.58 -13.40 -8.99
CA LEU A 51 -8.00 -13.05 -9.11
C LEU A 51 -8.34 -12.10 -10.27
N MET A 52 -7.36 -11.65 -11.05
CA MET A 52 -7.59 -10.73 -12.16
C MET A 52 -8.66 -11.23 -13.15
N PRO A 53 -8.72 -12.53 -13.54
CA PRO A 53 -9.79 -13.03 -14.40
C PRO A 53 -11.19 -12.84 -13.80
N PHE A 54 -11.32 -12.96 -12.48
CA PHE A 54 -12.56 -12.72 -11.77
C PHE A 54 -12.96 -11.23 -11.81
N PHE A 55 -12.02 -10.31 -11.57
CA PHE A 55 -12.31 -8.87 -11.64
C PHE A 55 -12.71 -8.42 -13.05
N VAL A 56 -12.00 -8.90 -14.08
CA VAL A 56 -12.33 -8.61 -15.48
C VAL A 56 -13.73 -9.15 -15.83
N TRP A 57 -14.06 -10.37 -15.40
CA TRP A 57 -15.41 -10.90 -15.56
C TRP A 57 -16.46 -10.05 -14.83
N LEU A 58 -16.18 -9.67 -13.58
CA LEU A 58 -17.06 -8.85 -12.76
C LEU A 58 -17.35 -7.50 -13.44
N GLY A 59 -16.33 -6.80 -13.94
CA GLY A 59 -16.47 -5.53 -14.64
C GLY A 59 -17.30 -5.63 -15.91
N TYR A 60 -16.83 -6.44 -16.86
CA TYR A 60 -17.38 -6.47 -18.22
C TYR A 60 -18.65 -7.31 -18.38
N LYS A 61 -18.95 -8.24 -17.46
CA LYS A 61 -20.17 -9.07 -17.54
C LYS A 61 -21.24 -8.69 -16.51
N VAL A 62 -20.83 -8.28 -15.31
CA VAL A 62 -21.76 -7.98 -14.23
C VAL A 62 -21.99 -6.48 -14.12
N LEU A 63 -20.94 -5.69 -13.85
CA LEU A 63 -21.03 -4.27 -13.50
C LEU A 63 -21.39 -3.36 -14.68
N THR A 64 -21.28 -3.84 -15.92
CA THR A 64 -21.79 -3.10 -17.10
C THR A 64 -23.33 -2.94 -17.05
N LYS A 65 -24.03 -3.84 -16.35
CA LYS A 65 -25.49 -3.75 -16.15
C LYS A 65 -25.79 -2.82 -14.96
N LYS A 66 -26.28 -1.59 -15.20
CA LYS A 66 -26.54 -0.60 -14.13
C LYS A 66 -27.35 -1.14 -12.93
N LYS A 67 -28.28 -2.07 -13.16
CA LYS A 67 -29.13 -2.67 -12.11
C LYS A 67 -28.37 -3.56 -11.12
N THR A 68 -27.22 -4.12 -11.51
CA THR A 68 -26.44 -5.05 -10.66
C THR A 68 -25.37 -4.33 -9.83
N VAL A 69 -24.99 -3.09 -10.19
CA VAL A 69 -23.90 -2.35 -9.55
C VAL A 69 -24.14 -2.17 -8.05
N TRP A 70 -25.25 -1.54 -7.66
CA TRP A 70 -25.56 -1.29 -6.25
C TRP A 70 -25.71 -2.58 -5.45
N PRO A 71 -26.46 -3.61 -5.92
CA PRO A 71 -26.48 -4.90 -5.23
C PRO A 71 -25.09 -5.50 -5.00
N VAL A 72 -24.22 -5.49 -6.01
CA VAL A 72 -22.84 -6.02 -5.88
C VAL A 72 -22.04 -5.24 -4.85
N LEU A 73 -22.07 -3.90 -4.90
CA LEU A 73 -21.33 -3.06 -3.94
C LEU A 73 -21.86 -3.23 -2.50
N ILE A 74 -23.17 -3.32 -2.32
CA ILE A 74 -23.80 -3.52 -1.00
C ILE A 74 -23.41 -4.89 -0.44
N VAL A 75 -23.53 -5.97 -1.24
CA VAL A 75 -23.17 -7.31 -0.81
C VAL A 75 -21.67 -7.41 -0.50
N ALA A 76 -20.82 -6.85 -1.36
CA ALA A 76 -19.37 -6.81 -1.12
C ALA A 76 -19.03 -6.06 0.18
N THR A 77 -19.71 -4.94 0.44
CA THR A 77 -19.52 -4.18 1.69
C THR A 77 -19.99 -4.97 2.90
N ALA A 78 -21.16 -5.60 2.84
CA ALA A 78 -21.68 -6.41 3.94
C ALA A 78 -20.75 -7.58 4.27
N LEU A 79 -20.26 -8.29 3.24
CA LEU A 79 -19.29 -9.38 3.41
C LEU A 79 -17.96 -8.87 3.99
N TYR A 80 -17.48 -7.72 3.54
CA TYR A 80 -16.26 -7.11 4.07
C TYR A 80 -16.42 -6.68 5.53
N VAL A 81 -17.54 -6.06 5.90
CA VAL A 81 -17.85 -5.69 7.29
C VAL A 81 -17.96 -6.95 8.16
N ALA A 82 -18.61 -8.01 7.68
CA ALA A 82 -18.67 -9.28 8.40
C ALA A 82 -17.27 -9.90 8.60
N TRP A 83 -16.44 -9.89 7.56
CA TRP A 83 -15.05 -10.33 7.64
C TRP A 83 -14.23 -9.50 8.63
N TYR A 84 -14.40 -8.18 8.59
CA TYR A 84 -13.73 -7.24 9.48
C TYR A 84 -14.10 -7.51 10.95
N VAL A 85 -15.39 -7.62 11.26
CA VAL A 85 -15.86 -7.90 12.63
C VAL A 85 -15.37 -9.27 13.12
N PHE A 86 -15.33 -10.27 12.22
CA PHE A 86 -14.75 -11.57 12.53
C PHE A 86 -13.26 -11.46 12.84
N TYR A 87 -12.49 -10.79 11.98
CA TYR A 87 -11.05 -10.63 12.12
C TYR A 87 -10.70 -9.91 13.42
N ASP A 88 -11.40 -8.83 13.73
CA ASP A 88 -11.21 -8.04 14.95
C ASP A 88 -11.43 -8.90 16.21
N ARG A 89 -12.58 -9.57 16.30
CA ARG A 89 -12.98 -10.34 17.50
C ARG A 89 -12.27 -11.67 17.67
N GLN A 90 -11.82 -12.30 16.59
CA GLN A 90 -11.21 -13.64 16.65
C GLN A 90 -9.70 -13.58 16.57
N VAL A 91 -9.15 -12.67 15.78
CA VAL A 91 -7.71 -12.58 15.52
C VAL A 91 -7.10 -11.37 16.20
N PHE A 92 -7.56 -10.15 15.92
CA PHE A 92 -6.82 -8.97 16.36
C PHE A 92 -6.82 -8.78 17.88
N GLU A 93 -7.99 -8.72 18.51
CA GLU A 93 -8.15 -8.68 19.98
C GLU A 93 -8.61 -10.04 20.55
N GLY A 94 -8.74 -11.03 19.67
CA GLY A 94 -9.38 -12.31 19.96
C GLY A 94 -8.44 -13.43 20.43
N PRO A 95 -9.02 -14.61 20.72
CA PRO A 95 -8.27 -15.76 21.22
C PRO A 95 -7.23 -16.32 20.24
N HIS A 96 -7.34 -16.00 18.94
CA HIS A 96 -6.45 -16.52 17.90
C HIS A 96 -5.35 -15.54 17.47
N HIS A 97 -5.08 -14.48 18.26
CA HIS A 97 -4.08 -13.45 17.97
C HIS A 97 -2.74 -14.01 17.52
N GLU A 98 -2.16 -14.95 18.25
CA GLU A 98 -0.85 -15.52 17.89
C GLU A 98 -0.94 -16.57 16.78
N SER A 99 -2.04 -17.33 16.71
CA SER A 99 -2.16 -18.45 15.79
C SER A 99 -2.54 -18.03 14.36
N TRP A 100 -3.36 -17.00 14.22
CA TRP A 100 -3.95 -16.56 12.95
C TRP A 100 -3.50 -15.15 12.55
N TYR A 101 -2.39 -14.65 13.11
CA TYR A 101 -1.88 -13.30 12.86
C TYR A 101 -1.65 -12.95 11.39
N LEU A 102 -1.53 -13.94 10.50
CA LEU A 102 -1.34 -13.78 9.05
C LEU A 102 -2.64 -13.68 8.25
N LEU A 103 -3.79 -13.81 8.92
CA LEU A 103 -5.09 -13.83 8.25
C LEU A 103 -5.46 -12.47 7.63
N ASP A 104 -4.83 -11.38 8.09
CA ASP A 104 -4.89 -10.06 7.46
C ASP A 104 -4.41 -10.09 6.00
N ARG A 105 -3.52 -11.01 5.64
CA ARG A 105 -2.96 -11.16 4.29
C ARG A 105 -3.83 -12.00 3.37
N PHE A 106 -4.91 -12.57 3.88
CA PHE A 106 -5.84 -13.33 3.07
C PHE A 106 -6.71 -12.41 2.21
N VAL A 107 -7.10 -12.89 1.03
CA VAL A 107 -7.73 -12.06 0.00
C VAL A 107 -9.01 -11.34 0.45
N PHE A 108 -9.77 -11.91 1.38
CA PHE A 108 -10.98 -11.27 1.90
C PHE A 108 -10.70 -9.94 2.61
N SER A 109 -9.51 -9.74 3.13
CA SER A 109 -9.09 -8.48 3.77
C SER A 109 -8.93 -7.33 2.77
N PHE A 110 -8.87 -7.59 1.46
CA PHE A 110 -8.63 -6.55 0.45
C PHE A 110 -9.41 -6.72 -0.86
N VAL A 111 -10.21 -7.78 -1.00
CA VAL A 111 -11.04 -8.02 -2.20
C VAL A 111 -12.01 -6.87 -2.48
N ILE A 112 -12.45 -6.16 -1.43
CA ILE A 112 -13.32 -4.98 -1.55
C ILE A 112 -12.68 -3.90 -2.43
N TYR A 113 -11.36 -3.69 -2.32
CA TYR A 113 -10.66 -2.70 -3.13
C TYR A 113 -10.67 -3.07 -4.61
N GLY A 114 -10.56 -4.36 -4.94
CA GLY A 114 -10.67 -4.84 -6.32
C GLY A 114 -12.08 -4.65 -6.89
N ILE A 115 -13.13 -4.96 -6.11
CA ILE A 115 -14.53 -4.79 -6.54
C ILE A 115 -14.87 -3.32 -6.77
N TYR A 116 -14.51 -2.44 -5.83
CA TYR A 116 -14.74 -1.00 -5.97
C TYR A 116 -13.87 -0.38 -7.06
N GLY A 117 -12.62 -0.84 -7.22
CA GLY A 117 -11.72 -0.42 -8.29
C GLY A 117 -12.29 -0.75 -9.67
N GLU A 118 -12.82 -1.96 -9.85
CA GLU A 118 -13.47 -2.37 -11.10
C GLU A 118 -14.73 -1.55 -11.38
N ALA A 119 -15.57 -1.30 -10.37
CA ALA A 119 -16.73 -0.42 -10.52
C ALA A 119 -16.32 1.01 -10.90
N ALA A 120 -15.27 1.54 -10.28
CA ALA A 120 -14.72 2.86 -10.60
C ALA A 120 -14.13 2.92 -12.02
N LEU A 121 -13.55 1.83 -12.52
CA LEU A 121 -13.06 1.71 -13.89
C LEU A 121 -14.21 1.76 -14.91
N ILE A 122 -15.24 0.92 -14.73
CA ILE A 122 -16.40 0.87 -15.62
C ILE A 122 -17.15 2.21 -15.66
N TYR A 123 -17.25 2.89 -14.51
CA TYR A 123 -17.96 4.17 -14.37
C TYR A 123 -17.02 5.38 -14.29
N HIS A 124 -15.80 5.28 -14.82
CA HIS A 124 -14.75 6.28 -14.73
C HIS A 124 -15.24 7.72 -14.99
N GLU A 125 -15.93 7.95 -16.11
CA GLU A 125 -16.45 9.27 -16.49
C GLU A 125 -17.51 9.83 -15.52
N THR A 126 -18.28 8.95 -14.89
CA THR A 126 -19.30 9.35 -13.92
C THR A 126 -18.63 9.74 -12.60
N VAL A 127 -17.69 8.91 -12.14
CA VAL A 127 -16.90 9.18 -10.94
C VAL A 127 -16.07 10.45 -11.12
N TYR A 128 -15.35 10.58 -12.23
CA TYR A 128 -14.55 11.77 -12.55
C TYR A 128 -15.40 13.05 -12.54
N ARG A 129 -16.55 13.06 -13.22
CA ARG A 129 -17.45 14.23 -13.23
C ARG A 129 -17.93 14.62 -11.84
N PHE A 130 -18.21 13.65 -10.97
CA PHE A 130 -18.60 13.91 -9.58
C PHE A 130 -17.43 14.49 -8.79
N LEU A 131 -16.26 13.83 -8.80
CA LEU A 131 -15.08 14.25 -8.05
C LEU A 131 -14.56 15.63 -8.54
N TYR A 132 -14.65 15.92 -9.84
CA TYR A 132 -14.22 17.20 -10.38
C TYR A 132 -15.06 18.38 -9.86
N LYS A 133 -16.34 18.17 -9.53
CA LYS A 133 -17.19 19.22 -8.91
C LYS A 133 -16.70 19.59 -7.52
N ILE A 134 -16.24 18.61 -6.75
CA ILE A 134 -15.78 18.79 -5.36
C ILE A 134 -14.26 18.93 -5.24
N ARG A 135 -13.53 19.10 -6.35
CA ARG A 135 -12.05 19.04 -6.38
C ARG A 135 -11.35 19.96 -5.39
N TYR A 136 -11.92 21.14 -5.12
CA TYR A 136 -11.35 22.11 -4.19
C TYR A 136 -11.55 21.71 -2.72
N ALA A 137 -12.43 20.76 -2.42
CA ALA A 137 -12.64 20.24 -1.08
C ALA A 137 -11.54 19.25 -0.66
N PHE A 138 -10.86 18.58 -1.60
CA PHE A 138 -9.87 17.54 -1.26
C PHE A 138 -8.72 18.06 -0.38
N LEU A 139 -8.19 19.25 -0.68
CA LEU A 139 -7.09 19.83 0.10
C LEU A 139 -7.52 20.23 1.52
N PRO A 140 -8.53 21.09 1.74
CA PRO A 140 -8.94 21.47 3.09
C PRO A 140 -9.48 20.30 3.90
N VAL A 141 -10.28 19.41 3.29
CA VAL A 141 -10.81 18.22 3.98
C VAL A 141 -9.68 17.24 4.29
N GLY A 142 -8.76 17.01 3.36
CA GLY A 142 -7.59 16.15 3.58
C GLY A 142 -6.69 16.67 4.69
N LEU A 143 -6.40 17.98 4.71
CA LEU A 143 -5.63 18.62 5.79
C LEU A 143 -6.35 18.50 7.13
N ALA A 144 -7.65 18.79 7.19
CA ALA A 144 -8.43 18.68 8.42
C ALA A 144 -8.42 17.24 8.96
N LEU A 145 -8.71 16.24 8.11
CA LEU A 145 -8.69 14.84 8.50
C LEU A 145 -7.28 14.38 8.94
N GLY A 146 -6.24 14.82 8.23
CA GLY A 146 -4.85 14.50 8.58
C GLY A 146 -4.43 15.07 9.93
N LEU A 147 -4.77 16.34 10.21
CA LEU A 147 -4.47 16.98 11.49
C LEU A 147 -5.29 16.38 12.64
N LEU A 148 -6.58 16.08 12.41
CA LEU A 148 -7.42 15.41 13.41
C LEU A 148 -6.93 14.01 13.72
N SER A 149 -6.55 13.23 12.69
CA SER A 149 -5.97 11.90 12.84
C SER A 149 -4.66 11.96 13.63
N ALA A 150 -3.75 12.87 13.26
CA ALA A 150 -2.48 13.06 13.97
C ALA A 150 -2.70 13.47 15.42
N ASN A 151 -3.59 14.42 15.68
CA ASN A 151 -3.91 14.85 17.04
C ASN A 151 -4.50 13.71 17.87
N HIS A 152 -5.40 12.92 17.30
CA HIS A 152 -6.02 11.78 17.96
C HIS A 152 -4.99 10.70 18.31
N LEU A 153 -4.09 10.37 17.39
CA LEU A 153 -3.03 9.37 17.62
C LEU A 153 -1.98 9.85 18.64
N LEU A 154 -1.60 11.13 18.61
CA LEU A 154 -0.58 11.69 19.51
C LEU A 154 -1.06 11.82 20.96
N HIS A 155 -2.36 11.98 21.19
CA HIS A 155 -2.94 12.16 22.53
C HIS A 155 -3.63 10.90 23.07
N TYR A 156 -3.59 9.80 22.33
CA TYR A 156 -4.15 8.54 22.80
C TYR A 156 -3.15 7.83 23.72
N ALA A 157 -3.54 7.63 24.98
CA ALA A 157 -2.71 7.03 26.03
C ALA A 157 -3.00 5.53 26.27
N GLY A 158 -3.92 4.93 25.51
CA GLY A 158 -4.31 3.53 25.66
C GLY A 158 -3.48 2.57 24.80
N ASP A 159 -3.77 1.28 24.94
CA ASP A 159 -3.11 0.24 24.14
C ASP A 159 -3.57 0.29 22.66
N LEU A 160 -2.69 -0.18 21.79
CA LEU A 160 -2.92 -0.33 20.35
C LEU A 160 -4.11 -1.28 20.11
N SER A 161 -5.27 -0.69 19.80
CA SER A 161 -6.49 -1.39 19.33
C SER A 161 -6.75 -1.06 17.87
N PHE A 162 -7.68 -1.78 17.23
CA PHE A 162 -8.02 -1.55 15.81
C PHE A 162 -8.45 -0.11 15.53
N ALA A 163 -9.22 0.46 16.47
CA ALA A 163 -9.70 1.83 16.42
C ALA A 163 -8.58 2.87 16.61
N HIS A 164 -7.43 2.48 17.14
CA HIS A 164 -6.34 3.41 17.51
C HIS A 164 -5.01 3.06 16.79
N ALA A 165 -5.04 2.08 15.89
CA ALA A 165 -3.92 1.78 15.01
C ALA A 165 -3.85 2.82 13.88
N PRO A 166 -2.67 3.39 13.57
CA PRO A 166 -2.52 4.51 12.64
C PRO A 166 -3.07 4.29 11.24
N TYR A 167 -3.20 3.05 10.77
CA TYR A 167 -3.68 2.71 9.41
C TYR A 167 -5.08 2.10 9.38
N LEU A 168 -5.68 1.84 10.54
CA LEU A 168 -6.94 1.13 10.67
C LEU A 168 -8.05 1.98 11.31
N ASN A 169 -7.68 3.07 11.99
CA ASN A 169 -8.64 4.06 12.49
C ASN A 169 -9.47 4.64 11.33
N THR A 170 -10.77 4.86 11.59
CA THR A 170 -11.73 5.46 10.65
C THR A 170 -11.28 6.82 10.11
N LEU A 171 -10.71 7.71 10.94
CA LEU A 171 -10.19 9.01 10.52
C LEU A 171 -9.06 8.86 9.49
N GLN A 172 -8.13 7.94 9.74
CA GLN A 172 -7.06 7.67 8.76
C GLN A 172 -7.64 7.05 7.49
N SER A 173 -8.59 6.12 7.61
CA SER A 173 -9.23 5.50 6.44
C SER A 173 -9.93 6.53 5.56
N LEU A 174 -10.62 7.50 6.17
CA LEU A 174 -11.25 8.62 5.47
C LEU A 174 -10.21 9.54 4.83
N TYR A 175 -9.12 9.85 5.55
CA TYR A 175 -8.00 10.62 5.01
C TYR A 175 -7.39 9.93 3.77
N SER A 176 -7.12 8.63 3.85
CA SER A 176 -6.62 7.82 2.74
C SER A 176 -7.60 7.80 1.57
N LEU A 177 -8.91 7.71 1.82
CA LEU A 177 -9.93 7.75 0.78
C LEU A 177 -9.94 9.10 0.04
N VAL A 178 -9.83 10.21 0.78
CA VAL A 178 -9.71 11.56 0.21
C VAL A 178 -8.46 11.67 -0.66
N LEU A 179 -7.32 11.16 -0.21
CA LEU A 179 -6.09 11.12 -1.02
C LEU A 179 -6.24 10.28 -2.28
N ILE A 180 -6.86 9.08 -2.19
CA ILE A 180 -7.11 8.22 -3.35
C ILE A 180 -7.97 8.96 -4.38
N PHE A 181 -9.06 9.61 -3.96
CA PHE A 181 -9.89 10.40 -4.87
C PHE A 181 -9.16 11.61 -5.45
N ALA A 182 -8.32 12.29 -4.67
CA ALA A 182 -7.51 13.39 -5.16
C ALA A 182 -6.52 12.94 -6.23
N VAL A 183 -5.80 11.83 -6.01
CA VAL A 183 -4.86 11.23 -6.96
C VAL A 183 -5.58 10.74 -8.22
N PHE A 184 -6.72 10.06 -8.06
CA PHE A 184 -7.55 9.62 -9.18
C PHE A 184 -8.00 10.81 -10.03
N MET A 185 -8.53 11.87 -9.41
CA MET A 185 -8.99 13.08 -10.10
C MET A 185 -7.83 13.79 -10.80
N PHE A 186 -6.69 13.92 -10.13
CA PHE A 186 -5.48 14.54 -10.69
C PHE A 186 -4.98 13.76 -11.92
N GLY A 187 -4.84 12.44 -11.80
CA GLY A 187 -4.42 11.58 -12.91
C GLY A 187 -5.40 11.63 -14.09
N SER A 188 -6.71 11.57 -13.82
CA SER A 188 -7.76 11.66 -14.85
C SER A 188 -7.72 13.02 -15.58
N THR A 189 -7.50 14.11 -14.84
CA THR A 189 -7.39 15.46 -15.40
C THR A 189 -6.16 15.59 -16.29
N MET A 190 -5.01 15.05 -15.87
CA MET A 190 -3.80 15.04 -16.68
C MET A 190 -3.97 14.26 -17.99
N ILE A 191 -4.60 13.08 -17.93
CA ILE A 191 -4.89 12.26 -19.11
C ILE A 191 -5.81 13.02 -20.05
N LYS A 192 -6.91 13.58 -19.53
CA LYS A 192 -7.87 14.35 -20.33
C LYS A 192 -7.22 15.55 -21.04
N ASN A 193 -6.29 16.24 -20.37
CA ASN A 193 -5.63 17.42 -20.89
C ASN A 193 -4.38 17.11 -21.73
N ASN A 194 -4.05 15.83 -21.97
CA ASN A 194 -2.81 15.41 -22.64
C ASN A 194 -1.56 16.10 -22.07
N ALA A 195 -1.48 16.18 -20.73
CA ALA A 195 -0.43 16.93 -20.06
C ALA A 195 0.97 16.37 -20.42
N PRO A 196 1.97 17.23 -20.72
CA PRO A 196 3.31 16.80 -21.11
C PRO A 196 4.02 15.99 -20.00
N GLN A 197 3.61 16.17 -18.74
CA GLN A 197 4.15 15.46 -17.57
C GLN A 197 3.71 13.99 -17.49
N LEU A 198 2.75 13.54 -18.33
CA LEU A 198 2.29 12.14 -18.35
C LEU A 198 3.45 11.14 -18.53
N GLY A 199 4.45 11.49 -19.34
CA GLY A 199 5.64 10.66 -19.53
C GLY A 199 6.41 10.45 -18.23
N THR A 200 6.65 11.52 -17.46
CA THR A 200 7.32 11.47 -16.16
C THR A 200 6.52 10.65 -15.15
N PHE A 201 5.20 10.83 -15.09
CA PHE A 201 4.34 10.05 -14.19
C PHE A 201 4.31 8.56 -14.55
N LYS A 202 4.33 8.22 -15.84
CA LYS A 202 4.44 6.83 -16.31
C LYS A 202 5.79 6.19 -15.93
N TRP A 203 6.88 6.97 -16.02
CA TRP A 203 8.18 6.52 -15.55
C TRP A 203 8.16 6.29 -14.04
N LEU A 204 7.67 7.27 -13.26
CA LEU A 204 7.56 7.17 -11.80
C LEU A 204 6.73 5.95 -11.38
N SER A 205 5.58 5.72 -12.01
CA SER A 205 4.70 4.59 -11.67
C SER A 205 5.36 3.24 -11.96
N THR A 206 6.19 3.15 -13.00
CA THR A 206 6.97 1.93 -13.33
C THR A 206 7.94 1.55 -12.20
N TYR A 207 8.54 2.54 -11.55
CA TYR A 207 9.50 2.31 -10.46
C TYR A 207 8.87 2.36 -9.07
N ALA A 208 7.71 2.98 -8.89
CA ALA A 208 7.08 3.17 -7.57
C ALA A 208 6.95 1.86 -6.78
N TYR A 209 6.42 0.79 -7.39
CA TYR A 209 6.31 -0.52 -6.74
C TYR A 209 7.68 -1.13 -6.43
N ARG A 210 8.66 -1.00 -7.33
CA ARG A 210 10.02 -1.53 -7.12
C ARG A 210 10.73 -0.81 -5.98
N THR A 211 10.58 0.52 -5.93
CA THR A 211 11.07 1.39 -4.89
C THR A 211 10.42 1.06 -3.55
N TYR A 212 9.10 0.82 -3.53
CA TYR A 212 8.39 0.39 -2.33
C TYR A 212 9.01 -0.87 -1.72
N LEU A 213 9.34 -1.88 -2.54
CA LEU A 213 9.98 -3.10 -2.05
C LEU A 213 11.40 -2.85 -1.49
N ALA A 214 12.14 -1.91 -2.09
CA ALA A 214 13.48 -1.51 -1.65
C ALA A 214 13.49 -0.57 -0.42
N ASN A 215 12.34 0.03 -0.09
CA ASN A 215 12.26 1.20 0.78
C ASN A 215 12.88 0.96 2.18
N VAL A 216 12.44 -0.09 2.87
CA VAL A 216 12.97 -0.44 4.20
C VAL A 216 14.45 -0.79 4.14
N PHE A 217 14.90 -1.50 3.11
CA PHE A 217 16.31 -1.83 2.92
C PHE A 217 17.15 -0.56 2.83
N VAL A 218 16.75 0.37 1.96
CA VAL A 218 17.44 1.65 1.78
C VAL A 218 17.43 2.47 3.06
N PHE A 219 16.31 2.48 3.78
CA PHE A 219 16.22 3.16 5.07
C PHE A 219 17.21 2.57 6.08
N GLN A 220 17.30 1.24 6.20
CA GLN A 220 18.25 0.58 7.08
C GLN A 220 19.71 0.90 6.70
N VAL A 221 20.04 0.90 5.41
CA VAL A 221 21.38 1.29 4.94
C VAL A 221 21.67 2.76 5.27
N LEU A 222 20.72 3.67 5.06
CA LEU A 222 20.90 5.08 5.41
C LEU A 222 21.10 5.27 6.91
N LEU A 223 20.36 4.55 7.75
CA LEU A 223 20.58 4.58 9.20
C LEU A 223 21.96 4.02 9.55
N LEU A 224 22.37 2.89 9.00
CA LEU A 224 23.70 2.32 9.27
C LEU A 224 24.84 3.28 8.89
N CYS A 225 24.70 4.01 7.79
CA CYS A 225 25.74 4.93 7.31
C CYS A 225 25.69 6.32 7.95
N PHE A 226 24.50 6.83 8.30
CA PHE A 226 24.30 8.26 8.63
C PHE A 226 23.53 8.51 9.93
N LYS A 227 23.29 7.49 10.77
CA LYS A 227 22.54 7.64 12.03
C LYS A 227 23.06 8.78 12.89
N ASP A 228 24.37 8.90 13.09
CA ASP A 228 24.93 9.89 14.00
C ASP A 228 24.69 11.33 13.50
N LEU A 229 24.73 11.53 12.19
CA LEU A 229 24.39 12.81 11.56
C LEU A 229 22.89 13.11 11.67
N LEU A 230 22.03 12.11 11.45
CA LEU A 230 20.58 12.26 11.52
C LEU A 230 20.11 12.62 12.93
N LEU A 231 20.70 11.99 13.96
CA LEU A 231 20.33 12.21 15.35
C LEU A 231 20.74 13.59 15.90
N GLN A 232 21.64 14.31 15.21
CA GLN A 232 22.00 15.69 15.56
C GLN A 232 20.98 16.72 15.05
N LEU A 233 20.11 16.34 14.12
CA LEU A 233 19.11 17.25 13.56
C LEU A 233 17.89 17.37 14.50
N PRO A 234 17.20 18.52 14.51
CA PRO A 234 15.90 18.63 15.15
C PRO A 234 14.93 17.58 14.59
N MET A 235 14.12 16.95 15.45
CA MET A 235 13.28 15.79 15.10
C MET A 235 12.47 15.97 13.80
N GLY A 236 11.83 17.14 13.62
CA GLY A 236 11.05 17.41 12.40
C GLY A 236 11.89 17.42 11.14
N ILE A 237 13.09 18.01 11.19
CA ILE A 237 14.03 18.05 10.07
C ILE A 237 14.61 16.65 9.82
N MET A 238 14.96 15.92 10.89
CA MET A 238 15.43 14.54 10.80
C MET A 238 14.43 13.67 10.03
N ILE A 239 13.14 13.75 10.37
CA ILE A 239 12.07 12.99 9.70
C ILE A 239 11.98 13.36 8.21
N ILE A 240 11.98 14.66 7.88
CA ILE A 240 11.89 15.12 6.49
C ILE A 240 13.10 14.64 5.69
N VAL A 241 14.31 14.81 6.23
CA VAL A 241 15.57 14.42 5.58
C VAL A 241 15.60 12.90 5.39
N ALA A 242 15.31 12.13 6.43
CA ALA A 242 15.27 10.67 6.35
C ALA A 242 14.25 10.19 5.32
N TYR A 243 13.05 10.79 5.29
CA TYR A 243 12.01 10.43 4.33
C TYR A 243 12.43 10.73 2.88
N LEU A 244 12.90 11.95 2.60
CA LEU A 244 13.31 12.37 1.25
C LEU A 244 14.55 11.61 0.77
N ALA A 245 15.53 11.37 1.65
CA ALA A 245 16.71 10.59 1.33
C ALA A 245 16.33 9.15 1.00
N THR A 246 15.49 8.52 1.83
CA THR A 246 15.04 7.15 1.60
C THR A 246 14.26 7.02 0.29
N ALA A 247 13.33 7.94 0.02
CA ALA A 247 12.59 7.95 -1.24
C ALA A 247 13.53 8.10 -2.44
N SER A 248 14.44 9.09 -2.42
CA SER A 248 15.35 9.38 -3.52
C SER A 248 16.33 8.22 -3.77
N CYS A 249 16.98 7.72 -2.72
CA CYS A 249 17.87 6.57 -2.80
C CYS A 249 17.13 5.29 -3.19
N GLY A 250 15.87 5.12 -2.79
CA GLY A 250 15.02 4.01 -3.19
C GLY A 250 14.71 3.98 -4.68
N PHE A 251 14.36 5.14 -5.25
CA PHE A 251 14.18 5.29 -6.70
C PHE A 251 15.49 5.05 -7.45
N LEU A 252 16.60 5.63 -6.98
CA LEU A 252 17.91 5.44 -7.59
C LEU A 252 18.32 3.97 -7.57
N THR A 253 18.20 3.29 -6.43
CA THR A 253 18.52 1.87 -6.27
C THR A 253 17.69 1.02 -7.23
N SER A 254 16.38 1.24 -7.29
CA SER A 254 15.49 0.50 -8.19
C SER A 254 15.80 0.74 -9.66
N TYR A 255 16.18 1.96 -10.02
CA TYR A 255 16.62 2.32 -11.37
C TYR A 255 17.93 1.64 -11.74
N VAL A 256 18.96 1.74 -10.91
CA VAL A 256 20.28 1.13 -11.14
C VAL A 256 20.16 -0.39 -11.27
N LEU A 257 19.43 -1.05 -10.37
CA LEU A 257 19.19 -2.50 -10.45
C LEU A 257 18.47 -2.90 -11.74
N HIS A 258 17.52 -2.09 -12.19
CA HIS A 258 16.83 -2.34 -13.45
C HIS A 258 17.76 -2.21 -14.66
N VAL A 259 18.58 -1.15 -14.72
CA VAL A 259 19.57 -0.96 -15.79
C VAL A 259 20.55 -2.13 -15.81
N LEU A 260 21.12 -2.50 -14.66
CA LEU A 260 22.02 -3.64 -14.55
C LEU A 260 21.37 -4.93 -15.06
N TRP A 261 20.12 -5.18 -14.69
CA TRP A 261 19.38 -6.37 -15.13
C TRP A 261 19.16 -6.40 -16.65
N VAL A 262 18.80 -5.26 -17.26
CA VAL A 262 18.63 -5.14 -18.72
C VAL A 262 19.97 -5.35 -19.44
N THR A 263 21.05 -4.80 -18.90
CA THR A 263 22.42 -5.00 -19.40
C THR A 263 22.82 -6.46 -19.37
N ILE A 264 22.62 -7.15 -18.24
CA ILE A 264 22.93 -8.58 -18.07
C ILE A 264 22.14 -9.43 -19.07
N LYS A 265 20.88 -9.08 -19.33
CA LYS A 265 20.05 -9.76 -20.33
C LYS A 265 20.43 -9.48 -21.79
N GLY A 266 21.42 -8.62 -22.04
CA GLY A 266 21.77 -8.18 -23.39
C GLY A 266 20.64 -7.43 -24.10
N GLN A 267 19.66 -6.91 -23.35
CA GLN A 267 18.46 -6.26 -23.88
C GLN A 267 18.61 -4.74 -24.05
N ILE A 268 19.85 -4.23 -24.01
CA ILE A 268 20.11 -2.83 -24.38
C ILE A 268 19.84 -2.72 -25.89
N LYS A 269 18.61 -2.33 -26.25
CA LYS A 269 18.37 -1.73 -27.55
C LYS A 269 19.21 -0.45 -27.59
N LYS A 270 20.22 -0.44 -28.47
CA LYS A 270 20.87 0.79 -28.93
C LYS A 270 19.81 1.79 -29.39
#